data_AF-A0A9W7ZWS7-F1
#
_entry.id   AF-A0A9W7ZWS7-F1
#
_cell.length_a   1.000
_cell.length_b   1.000
_cell.length_c   1.000
_cell.angle_alpha   90.00
_cell.angle_beta   90.00
_cell.angle_gamma   90.00
#
_symmetry.space_group_name_H-M   'P 1'
#
loop_
_entity.id
_entity.type
_entity.pdbx_description
1 polymer ?
#
loop_
_entity_poly.entity_id
_entity_poly.type
_entity_poly.pdbx_seq_one_letter_code
_entity_poly.pdbx_strand_id
1 'polypeptide(L)'
;MSAPANVWEFTTRELISRRIATFRHLRNSLAIPLEIVDEDGKRTTVSPPNTKPYRKPYLNTLVFDPESLQDTFNNAKMRKRTRLYFVLGASLGPILTISSPQDYIKALSILMNEFDTFLSEGGGSLGGSGGSGSGSSSTNIGGSGAGGGSGSGSGGGSGAPTGMGNGGSGGRFKKRGIFRKSRGHDDGGSNSQSLGIDTGDFSYLDTHIPPFDLSFLQVFDTFCQITIIMYSRLADVLSSVPITQAVFDTVGRIDQRFRKVTVTITKELEEFSKDAITRELRSLDPLERTSPESTLNVDWDAASTYN
;
A
#
# COMPACT_ATOMS: atom_id res chain seq x y z
N MET A 1 -11.88 12.71 -31.20
CA MET A 1 -10.97 11.99 -32.11
C MET A 1 -10.70 10.63 -31.50
N SER A 2 -11.23 9.55 -32.09
CA SER A 2 -10.99 8.19 -31.58
C SER A 2 -9.55 7.79 -31.90
N ALA A 3 -8.79 7.35 -30.90
CA ALA A 3 -7.53 6.67 -31.17
C ALA A 3 -7.82 5.40 -32.01
N PRO A 4 -6.97 5.00 -32.96
CA PRO A 4 -7.15 3.73 -33.66
C PRO A 4 -6.99 2.60 -32.63
N ALA A 5 -7.86 1.59 -32.69
CA ALA A 5 -7.95 0.49 -31.73
C ALA A 5 -6.57 -0.15 -31.39
N ASN A 6 -5.66 -0.14 -32.35
CA ASN A 6 -4.29 -0.66 -32.22
C ASN A 6 -3.44 0.08 -31.18
N VAL A 7 -3.72 1.36 -30.90
CA VAL A 7 -2.94 2.18 -29.94
C VAL A 7 -3.23 1.77 -28.51
N TRP A 8 -4.51 1.54 -28.17
CA TRP A 8 -4.89 1.09 -26.82
C TRP A 8 -4.34 -0.30 -26.54
N GLU A 9 -4.43 -1.21 -27.51
CA GLU A 9 -3.87 -2.55 -27.37
C GLU A 9 -2.36 -2.54 -27.11
N PHE A 10 -1.61 -1.82 -27.95
CA PHE A 10 -0.17 -1.69 -27.77
C PHE A 10 0.19 -1.09 -26.40
N THR A 11 -0.48 0.01 -26.03
CA THR A 11 -0.22 0.72 -24.77
C THR A 11 -0.52 -0.16 -23.55
N THR A 12 -1.62 -0.90 -23.57
CA THR A 12 -1.99 -1.82 -22.50
C THR A 12 -1.00 -2.98 -22.37
N ARG A 13 -0.59 -3.59 -23.50
CA ARG A 13 0.42 -4.66 -23.48
C ARG A 13 1.76 -4.20 -22.93
N GLU A 14 2.20 -3.02 -23.34
CA GLU A 14 3.46 -2.42 -22.85
C GLU A 14 3.38 -2.11 -21.35
N LEU A 15 2.27 -1.55 -20.89
CA LEU A 15 2.02 -1.28 -19.47
C LEU A 15 2.13 -2.57 -18.64
N ILE A 16 1.43 -3.62 -19.05
CA ILE A 16 1.43 -4.92 -18.35
C ILE A 16 2.84 -5.51 -18.32
N SER A 17 3.53 -5.51 -19.46
CA SER A 17 4.89 -6.04 -19.59
C SER A 17 5.87 -5.31 -18.68
N ARG A 18 5.80 -3.97 -18.63
CA ARG A 18 6.61 -3.16 -17.72
C ARG A 18 6.36 -3.50 -16.26
N ARG A 19 5.09 -3.61 -15.84
CA ARG A 19 4.74 -3.93 -14.45
C ARG A 19 5.25 -5.30 -14.04
N ILE A 20 5.05 -6.31 -14.88
CA ILE A 20 5.60 -7.65 -14.65
C ILE A 20 7.12 -7.60 -14.49
N ALA A 21 7.82 -6.89 -15.38
CA ALA A 21 9.27 -6.74 -15.29
C ALA A 21 9.70 -6.04 -14.00
N THR A 22 9.01 -4.96 -13.59
CA THR A 22 9.33 -4.23 -12.37
C THR A 22 9.12 -5.07 -11.11
N PHE A 23 7.96 -5.70 -10.94
CA PHE A 23 7.72 -6.56 -9.77
C PHE A 23 8.64 -7.78 -9.75
N ARG A 24 8.98 -8.34 -10.92
CA ARG A 24 9.98 -9.42 -11.00
C ARG A 24 11.37 -8.95 -10.59
N HIS A 25 11.77 -7.74 -10.99
CA HIS A 25 13.04 -7.16 -10.56
C HIS A 25 13.08 -6.96 -9.05
N LEU A 26 12.07 -6.28 -8.50
CA LEU A 26 11.95 -6.04 -7.05
C LEU A 26 11.98 -7.35 -6.26
N ARG A 27 11.22 -8.36 -6.68
CA ARG A 27 11.21 -9.67 -6.06
C ARG A 27 12.61 -10.30 -6.02
N ASN A 28 13.29 -10.36 -7.17
CA ASN A 28 14.60 -11.01 -7.28
C ASN A 28 15.71 -10.27 -6.53
N SER A 29 15.59 -8.94 -6.38
CA SER A 29 16.57 -8.11 -5.68
C SER A 29 16.37 -8.08 -4.16
N LEU A 30 15.14 -8.30 -3.68
CA LEU A 30 14.81 -8.31 -2.25
C LEU A 30 14.62 -9.72 -1.68
N ALA A 31 14.79 -10.76 -2.47
CA ALA A 31 14.56 -12.14 -2.06
C ALA A 31 15.43 -12.53 -0.85
N ILE A 32 14.81 -12.88 0.27
CA ILE A 32 15.50 -13.45 1.43
C ILE A 32 15.42 -14.96 1.40
N PRO A 33 16.53 -15.68 1.60
CA PRO A 33 16.51 -17.11 1.86
C PRO A 33 15.57 -17.41 3.03
N LEU A 34 14.68 -18.38 2.87
CA LEU A 34 13.86 -18.84 4.00
C LEU A 34 14.78 -19.54 5.00
N GLU A 35 14.90 -18.97 6.19
CA GLU A 35 15.52 -19.65 7.33
C GLU A 35 14.41 -20.36 8.11
N ILE A 36 14.48 -21.70 8.17
CA ILE A 36 13.68 -22.48 9.11
C ILE A 36 14.49 -22.56 10.40
N VAL A 37 13.86 -22.26 11.52
CA VAL A 37 14.43 -22.52 12.84
C VAL A 37 13.83 -23.84 13.30
N ASP A 38 14.65 -24.88 13.44
CA ASP A 38 14.23 -26.16 14.00
C ASP A 38 13.88 -25.99 15.50
N GLU A 39 13.17 -26.95 16.10
CA GLU A 39 12.76 -26.87 17.52
C GLU A 39 13.94 -26.70 18.50
N ASP A 40 15.14 -27.12 18.09
CA ASP A 40 16.39 -26.94 18.83
C ASP A 40 17.01 -25.53 18.68
N GLY A 41 16.31 -24.59 18.02
CA GLY A 41 16.80 -23.24 17.74
C GLY A 41 17.81 -23.16 16.60
N LYS A 42 18.04 -24.26 15.88
CA LYS A 42 19.02 -24.32 14.79
C LYS A 42 18.45 -23.71 13.51
N ARG A 43 19.08 -22.65 13.02
CA ARG A 43 18.74 -22.03 11.73
C ARG A 43 19.24 -22.89 10.57
N THR A 44 18.32 -23.44 9.78
CA THR A 44 18.59 -24.11 8.51
C THR A 44 18.05 -23.24 7.37
N THR A 45 18.94 -22.81 6.48
CA THR A 45 18.51 -22.15 5.25
C THR A 45 17.92 -23.20 4.32
N VAL A 46 16.69 -23.01 3.87
CA VAL A 46 16.05 -23.89 2.88
C VAL A 46 16.52 -23.49 1.48
N SER A 47 17.81 -23.66 1.24
CA SER A 47 18.36 -23.58 -0.11
C SER A 47 18.50 -25.01 -0.63
N PRO A 48 18.11 -25.32 -1.87
CA PRO A 48 18.48 -26.56 -2.52
C PRO A 48 19.98 -26.83 -2.30
N PRO A 49 20.41 -28.08 -2.03
CA PRO A 49 21.81 -28.37 -1.82
C PRO A 49 22.60 -27.86 -3.02
N ASN A 50 23.57 -26.98 -2.75
CA ASN A 50 24.49 -26.37 -3.72
C ASN A 50 23.99 -25.19 -4.57
N THR A 51 22.88 -24.53 -4.20
CA THR A 51 22.56 -23.20 -4.74
C THR A 51 22.80 -22.13 -3.69
N LYS A 52 23.88 -21.33 -3.83
CA LYS A 52 23.90 -20.03 -3.14
C LYS A 52 22.65 -19.27 -3.61
N PRO A 53 21.87 -18.64 -2.72
CA PRO A 53 20.73 -17.82 -3.13
C PRO A 53 21.26 -16.71 -4.03
N TYR A 54 21.13 -16.89 -5.35
CA TYR A 54 21.60 -15.93 -6.32
C TYR A 54 20.63 -14.74 -6.31
N ARG A 55 20.94 -13.75 -5.47
CA ARG A 55 20.25 -12.47 -5.46
C ARG A 55 20.67 -11.68 -6.69
N LYS A 56 19.69 -11.22 -7.46
CA LYS A 56 19.98 -10.34 -8.59
C LYS A 56 20.35 -8.96 -8.04
N PRO A 57 21.50 -8.39 -8.41
CA PRO A 57 21.85 -7.06 -7.97
C PRO A 57 20.73 -6.06 -8.35
N TYR A 58 20.34 -5.23 -7.39
CA TYR A 58 19.42 -4.14 -7.61
C TYR A 58 20.05 -3.15 -8.60
N LEU A 59 19.31 -2.88 -9.69
CA LEU A 59 19.76 -2.06 -10.82
C LEU A 59 21.14 -2.43 -11.40
N ASN A 60 21.56 -3.70 -11.26
CA ASN A 60 22.90 -4.19 -11.65
C ASN A 60 24.07 -3.54 -10.90
N THR A 61 23.81 -2.84 -9.78
CA THR A 61 24.84 -2.09 -9.04
C THR A 61 25.02 -2.62 -7.62
N LEU A 62 23.94 -2.89 -6.90
CA LEU A 62 24.00 -3.19 -5.47
C LEU A 62 23.42 -4.56 -5.13
N VAL A 63 24.13 -5.32 -4.31
CA VAL A 63 23.57 -6.52 -3.67
C VAL A 63 23.24 -6.15 -2.24
N PHE A 64 21.96 -6.18 -1.89
CA PHE A 64 21.53 -5.84 -0.54
C PHE A 64 21.88 -6.96 0.44
N ASP A 65 22.52 -6.57 1.54
CA ASP A 65 22.74 -7.42 2.70
C ASP A 65 21.39 -7.76 3.39
N PRO A 66 21.06 -9.04 3.63
CA PRO A 66 19.78 -9.45 4.21
C PRO A 66 19.46 -8.78 5.55
N GLU A 67 20.44 -8.73 6.45
CA GLU A 67 20.26 -8.25 7.82
C GLU A 67 20.02 -6.74 7.82
N SER A 68 20.89 -6.01 7.12
CA SER A 68 20.76 -4.55 6.95
C SER A 68 19.43 -4.16 6.30
N LEU A 69 18.99 -4.95 5.31
CA LEU A 69 17.70 -4.75 4.65
C LEU A 69 16.54 -5.04 5.62
N GLN A 70 16.60 -6.13 6.37
CA GLN A 70 15.58 -6.49 7.34
C GLN A 70 15.44 -5.43 8.43
N ASP A 71 16.55 -4.92 8.97
CA ASP A 71 16.56 -3.86 9.98
C ASP A 71 15.96 -2.55 9.45
N THR A 72 16.37 -2.15 8.24
CA THR A 72 15.84 -0.94 7.58
C THR A 72 14.32 -1.02 7.40
N PHE A 73 13.82 -2.19 7.01
CA PHE A 73 12.40 -2.42 6.76
C PHE A 73 11.61 -2.82 8.03
N ASN A 74 12.26 -3.02 9.18
CA ASN A 74 11.60 -3.35 10.45
C ASN A 74 11.23 -2.09 11.25
N ASN A 75 10.33 -1.27 10.70
CA ASN A 75 9.86 -0.06 11.35
C ASN A 75 8.32 0.07 11.31
N ALA A 76 7.76 0.96 12.14
CA ALA A 76 6.30 1.11 12.28
C ALA A 76 5.62 1.49 10.95
N LYS A 77 6.27 2.32 10.12
CA LYS A 77 5.80 2.73 8.79
C LYS A 77 5.69 1.52 7.85
N MET A 78 6.68 0.63 7.88
CA MET A 78 6.67 -0.61 7.11
C MET A 78 5.66 -1.61 7.65
N ARG A 79 5.47 -1.71 8.97
CA ARG A 79 4.49 -2.62 9.58
C ARG A 79 3.07 -2.33 9.10
N LYS A 80 2.69 -1.05 9.03
CA LYS A 80 1.38 -0.64 8.47
C LYS A 80 1.26 -1.07 7.00
N ARG A 81 2.28 -0.82 6.18
CA ARG A 81 2.28 -1.21 4.76
C ARG A 81 2.30 -2.71 4.53
N THR A 82 3.01 -3.46 5.36
CA THR A 82 3.05 -4.91 5.32
C THR A 82 1.63 -5.48 5.41
N ARG A 83 0.82 -4.96 6.35
CA ARG A 83 -0.59 -5.35 6.48
C ARG A 83 -1.41 -4.98 5.25
N LEU A 84 -1.19 -3.79 4.67
CA LEU A 84 -1.88 -3.37 3.45
C LEU A 84 -1.55 -4.27 2.26
N TYR A 85 -0.28 -4.65 2.09
CA TYR A 85 0.15 -5.55 1.01
C TYR A 85 -0.37 -6.97 1.23
N PHE A 86 -0.43 -7.42 2.48
CA PHE A 86 -1.02 -8.71 2.83
C PHE A 86 -2.52 -8.74 2.47
N VAL A 87 -3.30 -7.76 2.94
CA VAL A 87 -4.73 -7.64 2.67
C VAL A 87 -5.01 -7.63 1.17
N LEU A 88 -4.30 -6.77 0.42
CA LEU A 88 -4.47 -6.70 -1.03
C LEU A 88 -4.07 -8.01 -1.72
N GLY A 89 -2.93 -8.60 -1.32
CA GLY A 89 -2.41 -9.84 -1.89
C GLY A 89 -3.33 -11.03 -1.65
N ALA A 90 -3.87 -11.19 -0.44
CA ALA A 90 -4.82 -12.23 -0.08
C ALA A 90 -6.12 -12.10 -0.88
N SER A 91 -6.63 -10.87 -0.99
CA SER A 91 -7.87 -10.56 -1.73
C SER A 91 -7.78 -10.85 -3.24
N LEU A 92 -6.57 -10.85 -3.81
CA LEU A 92 -6.38 -11.23 -5.22
C LEU A 92 -6.58 -12.74 -5.46
N GLY A 93 -6.36 -13.59 -4.45
CA GLY A 93 -6.43 -15.05 -4.59
C GLY A 93 -7.76 -15.54 -5.19
N PRO A 94 -8.92 -15.21 -4.60
CA PRO A 94 -10.22 -15.60 -5.15
C PRO A 94 -10.46 -15.06 -6.57
N ILE A 95 -10.04 -13.82 -6.86
CA ILE A 95 -10.24 -13.17 -8.17
C ILE A 95 -9.47 -13.92 -9.27
N LEU A 96 -8.29 -14.45 -8.95
CA LEU A 96 -7.47 -15.25 -9.87
C LEU A 96 -8.09 -16.60 -10.25
N THR A 97 -9.22 -16.98 -9.66
CA THR A 97 -9.94 -18.20 -10.05
C THR A 97 -11.10 -17.94 -11.03
N ILE A 98 -11.55 -16.68 -11.18
CA ILE A 98 -12.68 -16.30 -12.06
C ILE A 98 -12.36 -16.62 -13.52
N SER A 99 -13.09 -17.54 -14.14
CA SER A 99 -12.78 -18.01 -15.51
C SER A 99 -13.23 -17.03 -16.61
N SER A 100 -14.31 -16.29 -16.37
CA SER A 100 -14.88 -15.35 -17.34
C SER A 100 -13.99 -14.10 -17.48
N PRO A 101 -13.51 -13.76 -18.69
CA PRO A 101 -12.67 -12.58 -18.95
C PRO A 101 -13.29 -11.27 -18.46
N GLN A 102 -14.58 -11.07 -18.71
CA GLN A 102 -15.29 -9.84 -18.35
C GLN A 102 -15.48 -9.73 -16.84
N ASP A 103 -15.87 -10.82 -16.20
CA ASP A 103 -16.07 -10.85 -14.76
C ASP A 103 -14.76 -10.71 -14.00
N TYR A 104 -13.65 -11.22 -14.55
CA TYR A 104 -12.33 -11.04 -13.99
C TYR A 104 -11.92 -9.55 -13.94
N ILE A 105 -12.01 -8.84 -15.08
CA ILE A 105 -11.67 -7.41 -15.14
C ILE A 105 -12.58 -6.61 -14.20
N LYS A 106 -13.88 -6.94 -14.16
CA LYS A 106 -14.85 -6.28 -13.30
C LYS A 106 -14.56 -6.52 -11.82
N ALA A 107 -14.33 -7.77 -11.40
CA ALA A 107 -14.01 -8.12 -10.02
C ALA A 107 -12.70 -7.44 -9.57
N LEU A 108 -11.68 -7.43 -10.42
CA LEU A 108 -10.42 -6.74 -10.14
C LEU A 108 -10.65 -5.23 -9.96
N SER A 109 -11.47 -4.60 -10.80
CA SER A 109 -11.84 -3.20 -10.63
C SER A 109 -12.62 -2.93 -9.34
N ILE A 110 -13.53 -3.83 -8.94
CA ILE A 110 -14.29 -3.70 -7.69
C ILE A 110 -13.34 -3.79 -6.51
N LEU A 111 -12.45 -4.80 -6.47
CA LEU A 111 -11.45 -4.94 -5.41
C LEU A 111 -10.58 -3.69 -5.24
N MET A 112 -10.11 -3.11 -6.35
CA MET A 112 -9.29 -1.89 -6.27
C MET A 112 -10.07 -0.74 -5.62
N ASN A 113 -11.37 -0.59 -5.93
CA ASN A 113 -12.21 0.45 -5.33
C ASN A 113 -12.48 0.16 -3.85
N GLU A 114 -12.78 -1.09 -3.48
CA GLU A 114 -12.95 -1.50 -2.08
C GLU A 114 -11.69 -1.23 -1.27
N PHE A 115 -10.52 -1.53 -1.84
CA PHE A 115 -9.24 -1.26 -1.20
C PHE A 115 -9.00 0.24 -0.99
N ASP A 116 -9.41 1.11 -1.92
CA ASP A 116 -9.31 2.56 -1.72
C ASP A 116 -10.21 3.08 -0.60
N THR A 117 -11.45 2.57 -0.52
CA THR A 117 -12.36 2.88 0.58
C THR A 117 -11.73 2.45 1.91
N PHE A 118 -11.19 1.24 1.96
CA PHE A 118 -10.49 0.71 3.12
C PHE A 118 -9.27 1.56 3.54
N LEU A 119 -8.49 2.05 2.57
CA LEU A 119 -7.37 2.96 2.85
C LEU A 119 -7.85 4.30 3.44
N SER A 120 -8.96 4.81 2.93
CA SER A 120 -9.55 6.09 3.36
C SER A 120 -10.10 6.02 4.78
N GLU A 121 -10.74 4.90 5.14
CA GLU A 121 -11.28 4.65 6.48
C GLU A 121 -10.19 4.31 7.50
N GLY A 122 -9.19 3.51 7.10
CA GLY A 122 -8.08 3.09 7.97
C GLY A 122 -6.95 4.13 8.16
N GLY A 123 -7.10 5.33 7.61
CA GLY A 123 -6.06 6.36 7.54
C GLY A 123 -4.75 5.83 6.94
N GLY A 124 -4.84 4.82 6.08
CA GLY A 124 -3.70 4.12 5.48
C GLY A 124 -3.35 4.73 4.15
N SER A 125 -2.07 5.05 3.94
CA SER A 125 -1.59 5.44 2.60
C SER A 125 -0.58 4.41 2.11
N LEU A 126 -0.78 3.94 0.87
CA LEU A 126 0.18 3.09 0.16
C LEU A 126 1.51 3.81 -0.12
N GLY A 127 1.56 5.15 -0.01
CA GLY A 127 2.71 5.96 -0.39
C GLY A 127 3.06 7.12 0.55
N GLY A 128 2.68 7.05 1.82
CA GLY A 128 2.97 8.12 2.78
C GLY A 128 4.40 8.04 3.32
N SER A 129 5.25 8.98 2.92
CA SER A 129 6.32 9.52 3.79
C SER A 129 5.68 10.10 5.05
N GLY A 130 6.27 9.83 6.21
CA GLY A 130 5.72 10.22 7.50
C GLY A 130 5.41 11.71 7.55
N GLY A 131 4.12 12.03 7.66
CA GLY A 131 3.62 13.33 8.06
C GLY A 131 2.91 13.15 9.40
N SER A 132 3.63 13.36 10.48
CA SER A 132 3.03 13.73 11.76
C SER A 132 2.34 15.09 11.59
N GLY A 133 1.03 15.15 11.85
CA GLY A 133 0.23 16.38 11.83
C GLY A 133 -1.25 16.02 11.94
N SER A 134 -1.75 15.82 13.17
CA SER A 134 -2.40 16.84 14.00
C SER A 134 -3.86 17.05 13.58
N GLY A 135 -4.76 16.56 14.44
CA GLY A 135 -6.19 16.75 14.31
C GLY A 135 -6.56 18.22 14.19
N SER A 136 -7.53 18.49 13.33
CA SER A 136 -8.20 19.76 13.19
C SER A 136 -8.97 20.10 14.47
N SER A 137 -8.32 20.81 15.39
CA SER A 137 -8.99 21.59 16.43
C SER A 137 -9.04 23.04 15.94
N SER A 138 -10.21 23.45 15.49
CA SER A 138 -10.48 24.80 14.99
C SER A 138 -10.16 25.86 16.03
N THR A 139 -9.21 26.75 15.72
CA THR A 139 -8.98 28.00 16.45
C THR A 139 -9.99 29.04 16.00
N ASN A 140 -10.88 29.48 16.89
CA ASN A 140 -11.60 30.74 16.75
C ASN A 140 -10.92 31.78 17.66
N ILE A 141 -10.00 32.56 17.08
CA ILE A 141 -9.55 33.83 17.66
C ILE A 141 -10.31 34.93 16.93
N GLY A 142 -11.39 35.39 17.55
CA GLY A 142 -12.17 36.54 17.09
C GLY A 142 -11.41 37.83 17.40
N GLY A 143 -10.89 38.45 16.35
CA GLY A 143 -10.34 39.80 16.37
C GLY A 143 -11.44 40.86 16.29
N SER A 144 -11.22 41.90 17.08
CA SER A 144 -12.01 43.13 17.22
C SER A 144 -12.18 43.89 15.90
N GLY A 145 -13.38 44.38 15.63
CA GLY A 145 -13.67 45.31 14.54
C GLY A 145 -15.00 46.04 14.76
N ALA A 146 -14.92 47.36 14.91
CA ALA A 146 -16.03 48.26 15.18
C ALA A 146 -16.74 48.76 13.90
N GLY A 147 -17.99 49.22 14.07
CA GLY A 147 -18.83 49.89 13.05
C GLY A 147 -20.04 49.02 12.69
N GLY A 148 -21.30 49.40 12.87
CA GLY A 148 -21.95 50.71 12.86
C GLY A 148 -22.93 50.71 11.68
N GLY A 149 -24.24 50.74 11.92
CA GLY A 149 -25.24 50.99 10.86
C GLY A 149 -26.55 50.20 10.95
N SER A 150 -27.62 50.96 11.18
CA SER A 150 -29.05 50.66 11.23
C SER A 150 -29.68 50.04 9.98
N GLY A 151 -30.77 49.26 10.16
CA GLY A 151 -31.68 48.88 9.07
C GLY A 151 -32.89 48.06 9.54
N SER A 152 -34.04 48.72 9.62
CA SER A 152 -35.39 48.22 9.93
C SER A 152 -35.99 47.28 8.86
N GLY A 153 -36.86 46.34 9.26
CA GLY A 153 -37.74 45.64 8.31
C GLY A 153 -38.59 44.53 8.93
N SER A 154 -39.90 44.78 8.97
CA SER A 154 -40.99 44.02 9.60
C SER A 154 -41.72 43.04 8.67
N GLY A 155 -42.42 42.05 9.25
CA GLY A 155 -43.52 41.27 8.64
C GLY A 155 -43.22 39.76 8.66
N GLY A 156 -43.99 38.86 9.27
CA GLY A 156 -45.43 38.82 9.51
C GLY A 156 -46.01 37.66 8.68
N GLY A 157 -46.49 36.58 9.30
CA GLY A 157 -47.09 35.46 8.54
C GLY A 157 -47.30 34.17 9.31
N SER A 158 -48.39 34.12 10.06
CA SER A 158 -49.00 32.98 10.74
C SER A 158 -49.64 31.94 9.79
N GLY A 159 -49.64 30.66 10.18
CA GLY A 159 -50.49 29.63 9.57
C GLY A 159 -50.26 28.24 10.19
N ALA A 160 -51.14 27.84 11.10
CA ALA A 160 -51.19 26.53 11.77
C ALA A 160 -52.18 25.57 11.03
N PRO A 161 -52.58 24.42 11.60
CA PRO A 161 -52.29 23.07 11.09
C PRO A 161 -53.55 22.31 10.59
N THR A 162 -53.42 21.06 10.15
CA THR A 162 -54.33 19.91 10.37
C THR A 162 -54.13 18.79 9.35
N GLY A 163 -54.31 17.53 9.77
CA GLY A 163 -54.60 16.41 8.85
C GLY A 163 -54.05 15.04 9.27
N MET A 164 -54.87 14.24 9.96
CA MET A 164 -54.62 12.88 10.43
C MET A 164 -54.90 11.78 9.37
N GLY A 165 -54.23 10.62 9.55
CA GLY A 165 -54.74 9.26 9.27
C GLY A 165 -54.50 8.71 7.85
N ASN A 166 -54.38 7.40 7.59
CA ASN A 166 -54.32 6.18 8.42
C ASN A 166 -53.93 4.99 7.50
N GLY A 167 -53.19 4.01 8.03
CA GLY A 167 -53.28 2.55 7.80
C GLY A 167 -53.18 1.92 6.40
N GLY A 168 -52.27 0.94 6.23
CA GLY A 168 -52.42 -0.12 5.21
C GLY A 168 -51.19 -0.98 4.85
N SER A 169 -50.94 -2.02 5.67
CA SER A 169 -50.64 -3.41 5.24
C SER A 169 -49.48 -3.76 4.28
N GLY A 170 -48.57 -4.62 4.75
CA GLY A 170 -48.06 -5.76 3.95
C GLY A 170 -46.54 -5.96 3.87
N GLY A 171 -46.06 -7.15 4.24
CA GLY A 171 -44.85 -7.73 3.61
C GLY A 171 -43.58 -7.80 4.45
N ARG A 172 -43.54 -8.68 5.46
CA ARG A 172 -42.30 -9.20 6.05
C ARG A 172 -41.55 -10.07 5.03
N PHE A 173 -40.33 -9.71 4.65
CA PHE A 173 -39.33 -10.65 4.14
C PHE A 173 -38.06 -10.59 4.96
N LYS A 174 -37.93 -11.58 5.84
CA LYS A 174 -36.79 -11.85 6.71
C LYS A 174 -35.86 -12.82 5.97
N LYS A 175 -34.76 -12.35 5.37
CA LYS A 175 -33.66 -13.24 4.98
C LYS A 175 -32.72 -13.41 6.17
N ARG A 176 -32.52 -14.68 6.52
CA ARG A 176 -31.85 -15.17 7.72
C ARG A 176 -30.34 -15.10 7.50
N GLY A 177 -29.65 -14.24 8.24
CA GLY A 177 -28.22 -14.40 8.51
C GLY A 177 -28.04 -15.60 9.42
N ILE A 178 -27.53 -16.70 8.87
CA ILE A 178 -27.14 -17.90 9.62
C ILE A 178 -25.66 -17.72 9.97
N PHE A 179 -25.37 -17.00 11.06
CA PHE A 179 -24.23 -17.22 11.96
C PHE A 179 -24.48 -16.39 13.22
N ARG A 180 -24.85 -17.07 14.31
CA ARG A 180 -25.04 -16.48 15.64
C ARG A 180 -23.66 -16.34 16.28
N LYS A 181 -23.25 -15.15 16.71
CA LYS A 181 -22.20 -15.00 17.73
C LYS A 181 -22.86 -14.65 19.05
N SER A 182 -22.75 -15.58 19.99
CA SER A 182 -23.18 -15.45 21.38
C SER A 182 -22.43 -14.32 22.07
N ARG A 183 -23.14 -13.52 22.88
CA ARG A 183 -22.54 -12.67 23.90
C ARG A 183 -21.96 -13.57 25.02
N GLY A 184 -20.71 -13.31 25.38
CA GLY A 184 -20.00 -13.78 26.58
C GLY A 184 -18.79 -12.86 26.73
N HIS A 185 -18.81 -11.94 27.69
CA HIS A 185 -18.15 -11.99 29.00
C HIS A 185 -16.62 -11.96 28.90
N ASP A 186 -16.05 -10.87 29.42
CA ASP A 186 -14.64 -10.55 29.53
C ASP A 186 -13.80 -11.66 30.18
N ASP A 187 -12.67 -11.99 29.56
CA ASP A 187 -11.43 -12.30 30.29
C ASP A 187 -10.21 -12.00 29.41
N GLY A 188 -9.11 -11.60 30.04
CA GLY A 188 -8.05 -10.78 29.45
C GLY A 188 -7.03 -11.48 28.54
N GLY A 189 -6.30 -10.63 27.81
CA GLY A 189 -4.92 -10.88 27.39
C GLY A 189 -4.72 -11.55 26.03
N SER A 190 -4.60 -10.75 24.97
CA SER A 190 -3.63 -10.90 23.86
C SER A 190 -3.88 -9.80 22.83
N ASN A 191 -2.85 -9.02 22.53
CA ASN A 191 -2.89 -7.81 21.70
C ASN A 191 -3.21 -8.11 20.22
N SER A 192 -4.48 -8.36 19.89
CA SER A 192 -4.95 -8.24 18.52
C SER A 192 -5.00 -6.74 18.19
N GLN A 193 -3.90 -6.19 17.65
CA GLN A 193 -3.97 -4.90 16.97
C GLN A 193 -4.79 -5.07 15.69
N SER A 194 -6.11 -5.20 15.86
CA SER A 194 -7.09 -4.83 14.86
C SER A 194 -6.70 -3.43 14.41
N LEU A 195 -6.42 -3.26 13.12
CA LEU A 195 -6.66 -1.95 12.52
C LEU A 195 -8.15 -1.73 12.81
N GLY A 196 -8.47 -0.84 13.78
CA GLY A 196 -9.81 -0.64 14.34
C GLY A 196 -10.82 -0.12 13.31
N ILE A 197 -11.02 -0.92 12.27
CA ILE A 197 -11.83 -0.69 11.10
C ILE A 197 -12.93 -1.72 11.27
N ASP A 198 -14.11 -1.25 11.66
CA ASP A 198 -15.34 -2.03 11.53
C ASP A 198 -15.36 -2.54 10.09
N THR A 199 -15.29 -3.86 9.93
CA THR A 199 -15.26 -4.51 8.62
C THR A 199 -16.49 -4.08 7.85
N GLY A 200 -16.32 -3.14 6.91
CA GLY A 200 -17.35 -2.86 5.91
C GLY A 200 -17.70 -4.16 5.18
N ASP A 201 -18.95 -4.28 4.73
CA ASP A 201 -19.38 -5.40 3.90
C ASP A 201 -18.72 -5.30 2.52
N PHE A 202 -17.43 -5.66 2.43
CA PHE A 202 -16.68 -5.74 1.17
C PHE A 202 -16.98 -7.05 0.44
N SER A 203 -17.07 -7.00 -0.88
CA SER A 203 -17.39 -8.17 -1.70
C SER A 203 -16.16 -9.05 -1.99
N TYR A 204 -15.01 -8.43 -2.22
CA TYR A 204 -13.77 -9.12 -2.58
C TYR A 204 -12.61 -8.83 -1.63
N LEU A 205 -12.65 -7.71 -0.91
CA LEU A 205 -11.59 -7.35 0.03
C LEU A 205 -11.65 -8.20 1.30
N ASP A 206 -10.61 -9.01 1.50
CA ASP A 206 -10.39 -9.77 2.72
C ASP A 206 -9.51 -8.98 3.70
N THR A 207 -10.08 -8.62 4.84
CA THR A 207 -9.42 -7.84 5.90
C THR A 207 -8.91 -8.69 7.06
N HIS A 208 -9.00 -10.02 6.97
CA HIS A 208 -8.49 -10.90 8.01
C HIS A 208 -6.96 -10.81 8.07
N ILE A 209 -6.43 -10.46 9.25
CA ILE A 209 -5.00 -10.41 9.52
C ILE A 209 -4.65 -11.56 10.46
N PRO A 210 -3.57 -12.32 10.19
CA PRO A 210 -3.15 -13.40 11.08
C PRO A 210 -2.74 -12.86 12.47
N PRO A 211 -2.84 -13.68 13.54
CA PRO A 211 -2.54 -13.28 14.92
C PRO A 211 -1.04 -13.22 15.24
N PHE A 212 -0.17 -13.11 14.24
CA PHE A 212 1.28 -13.04 14.38
C PHE A 212 1.84 -11.86 13.58
N ASP A 213 3.06 -11.45 13.92
CA ASP A 213 3.71 -10.35 13.22
C ASP A 213 4.15 -10.77 11.82
N LEU A 214 3.81 -9.92 10.85
CA LEU A 214 4.17 -10.12 9.46
C LEU A 214 5.53 -9.47 9.17
N SER A 215 6.46 -10.26 8.62
CA SER A 215 7.72 -9.74 8.08
C SER A 215 7.47 -9.04 6.74
N PHE A 216 7.93 -7.79 6.62
CA PHE A 216 7.73 -7.01 5.40
C PHE A 216 8.28 -7.73 4.16
N LEU A 217 9.52 -8.21 4.23
CA LEU A 217 10.22 -8.76 3.07
C LEU A 217 9.58 -10.08 2.58
N GLN A 218 9.06 -10.89 3.50
CA GLN A 218 8.30 -12.11 3.17
C GLN A 218 6.94 -11.80 2.55
N VAL A 219 6.18 -10.87 3.14
CA VAL A 219 4.90 -10.44 2.56
C VAL A 219 5.11 -9.76 1.22
N PHE A 220 6.18 -8.97 1.07
CA PHE A 220 6.45 -8.27 -0.18
C PHE A 220 6.89 -9.23 -1.30
N ASP A 221 7.67 -10.28 -1.01
CA ASP A 221 7.99 -11.32 -2.00
C ASP A 221 6.72 -12.00 -2.52
N THR A 222 5.87 -12.47 -1.61
CA THR A 222 4.60 -13.12 -1.96
C THR A 222 3.64 -12.16 -2.67
N PHE A 223 3.59 -10.89 -2.26
CA PHE A 223 2.84 -9.84 -2.92
C PHE A 223 3.34 -9.58 -4.36
N CYS A 224 4.66 -9.53 -4.57
CA CYS A 224 5.23 -9.39 -5.92
C CYS A 224 4.85 -10.60 -6.79
N GLN A 225 4.93 -11.81 -6.23
CA GLN A 225 4.58 -13.04 -6.95
C GLN A 225 3.10 -13.06 -7.38
N ILE A 226 2.17 -12.79 -6.45
CA ILE A 226 0.74 -12.78 -6.77
C ILE A 226 0.38 -11.65 -7.74
N THR A 227 1.05 -10.50 -7.64
CA THR A 227 0.87 -9.38 -8.58
C THR A 227 1.36 -9.74 -9.99
N ILE A 228 2.50 -10.43 -10.11
CA ILE A 228 2.98 -10.94 -11.42
C ILE A 228 1.95 -11.90 -12.01
N ILE A 229 1.42 -12.84 -11.22
CA ILE A 229 0.39 -13.78 -11.66
C ILE A 229 -0.87 -13.04 -12.12
N MET A 230 -1.31 -12.02 -11.38
CA MET A 230 -2.45 -11.18 -11.74
C MET A 230 -2.25 -10.46 -13.08
N TYR A 231 -1.10 -9.82 -13.29
CA TYR A 231 -0.80 -9.13 -14.55
C TYR A 231 -0.64 -10.10 -15.72
N SER A 232 -0.02 -11.27 -15.51
CA SER A 232 0.05 -12.32 -16.53
C SER A 232 -1.35 -12.78 -16.94
N ARG A 233 -2.21 -13.07 -15.96
CA ARG A 233 -3.59 -13.45 -16.22
C ARG A 233 -4.39 -12.34 -16.90
N LEU A 234 -4.15 -11.08 -16.53
CA LEU A 234 -4.75 -9.92 -17.18
C LEU A 234 -4.34 -9.82 -18.65
N ALA A 235 -3.08 -10.11 -18.99
CA ALA A 235 -2.62 -10.16 -20.39
C ALA A 235 -3.35 -11.25 -21.19
N ASP A 236 -3.51 -12.44 -20.62
CA ASP A 236 -4.21 -13.56 -21.26
C ASP A 236 -5.68 -13.22 -21.51
N VAL A 237 -6.36 -12.67 -20.50
CA VAL A 237 -7.76 -12.21 -20.58
C VAL A 237 -7.93 -11.14 -21.66
N LEU A 238 -7.04 -10.16 -21.72
CA LEU A 238 -7.11 -9.07 -22.71
C LEU A 238 -6.76 -9.52 -24.13
N SER A 239 -6.09 -10.67 -24.29
CA SER A 239 -5.88 -11.27 -25.61
C SER A 239 -7.16 -11.90 -26.17
N SER A 240 -8.16 -12.18 -25.32
CA SER A 240 -9.44 -12.81 -25.70
C SER A 240 -10.61 -11.82 -25.85
N VAL A 241 -10.40 -10.53 -25.52
CA VAL A 241 -11.45 -9.50 -25.47
C VAL A 241 -11.00 -8.25 -26.23
N PRO A 242 -11.87 -7.61 -27.05
CA PRO A 242 -11.51 -6.35 -27.69
C PRO A 242 -11.24 -5.25 -26.66
N ILE A 243 -10.10 -4.58 -26.80
CA ILE A 243 -9.69 -3.49 -25.91
C ILE A 243 -10.42 -2.21 -26.34
N THR A 244 -11.59 -1.99 -25.75
CA THR A 244 -12.34 -0.74 -25.87
C THR A 244 -11.75 0.32 -24.94
N GLN A 245 -12.13 1.59 -25.14
CA GLN A 245 -11.71 2.68 -24.27
C GLN A 245 -12.04 2.41 -22.79
N ALA A 246 -13.23 1.88 -22.51
CA ALA A 246 -13.65 1.57 -21.15
C ALA A 246 -12.78 0.50 -20.48
N VAL A 247 -12.35 -0.51 -21.25
CA VAL A 247 -11.41 -1.53 -20.76
C VAL A 247 -10.04 -0.91 -20.52
N PHE A 248 -9.54 -0.11 -21.47
CA PHE A 248 -8.28 0.62 -21.34
C PHE A 248 -8.24 1.49 -20.07
N ASP A 249 -9.28 2.29 -19.83
CA ASP A 249 -9.40 3.15 -18.67
C ASP A 249 -9.50 2.35 -17.36
N THR A 250 -10.18 1.20 -17.38
CA THR A 250 -10.29 0.31 -16.23
C THR A 250 -8.95 -0.34 -15.88
N VAL A 251 -8.22 -0.85 -16.87
CA VAL A 251 -6.85 -1.36 -16.68
C VAL A 251 -5.93 -0.25 -16.16
N GLY A 252 -6.04 0.96 -16.69
CA GLY A 252 -5.28 2.12 -16.22
C GLY A 252 -5.56 2.45 -14.75
N ARG A 253 -6.82 2.42 -14.31
CA ARG A 253 -7.19 2.64 -12.89
C ARG A 253 -6.63 1.56 -11.97
N ILE A 254 -6.70 0.30 -12.38
CA ILE A 254 -6.10 -0.82 -11.64
C ILE A 254 -4.59 -0.60 -11.51
N ASP A 255 -3.92 -0.27 -12.61
CA ASP A 255 -2.48 -0.06 -12.64
C ASP A 255 -1.98 1.07 -11.71
N GLN A 256 -2.75 2.15 -11.59
CA GLN A 256 -2.38 3.27 -10.74
C GLN A 256 -2.13 2.85 -9.28
N ARG A 257 -2.81 1.80 -8.79
CA ARG A 257 -2.65 1.29 -7.43
C ARG A 257 -1.31 0.58 -7.24
N PHE A 258 -0.99 -0.33 -8.15
CA PHE A 258 0.30 -1.03 -8.15
C PHE A 258 1.46 -0.07 -8.44
N ARG A 259 1.26 0.94 -9.29
CA ARG A 259 2.24 2.00 -9.51
C ARG A 259 2.60 2.73 -8.22
N LYS A 260 1.62 3.06 -7.36
CA LYS A 260 1.89 3.69 -6.05
C LYS A 260 2.77 2.81 -5.17
N VAL A 261 2.51 1.50 -5.12
CA VAL A 261 3.35 0.53 -4.41
C VAL A 261 4.78 0.56 -4.95
N THR A 262 4.94 0.39 -6.27
CA THR A 262 6.26 0.40 -6.93
C THR A 262 7.02 1.67 -6.63
N VAL A 263 6.43 2.84 -6.85
CA VAL A 263 7.08 4.15 -6.64
C VAL A 263 7.50 4.33 -5.18
N THR A 264 6.69 3.86 -4.23
CA THR A 264 6.99 3.99 -2.81
C THR A 264 8.17 3.12 -2.42
N ILE A 265 8.19 1.86 -2.84
CA ILE A 265 9.28 0.94 -2.53
C ILE A 265 10.57 1.35 -3.25
N THR A 266 10.50 1.77 -4.52
CA THR A 266 11.72 2.22 -5.22
C THR A 266 12.34 3.43 -4.54
N LYS A 267 11.55 4.40 -4.06
CA LYS A 267 12.07 5.55 -3.30
C LYS A 267 12.79 5.14 -2.02
N GLU A 268 12.25 4.16 -1.30
CA GLU A 268 12.89 3.67 -0.06
C GLU A 268 14.16 2.87 -0.35
N LEU A 269 14.15 2.10 -1.44
CA LEU A 269 15.35 1.41 -1.89
C LEU A 269 16.40 2.38 -2.42
N GLU A 270 16.02 3.47 -3.06
CA GLU A 270 16.95 4.53 -3.49
C GLU A 270 17.63 5.18 -2.29
N GLU A 271 16.89 5.48 -1.22
CA GLU A 271 17.43 6.02 0.02
C GLU A 271 18.40 5.01 0.67
N PHE A 272 17.98 3.76 0.83
CA PHE A 272 18.84 2.69 1.34
C PHE A 272 20.09 2.46 0.48
N SER A 273 19.94 2.52 -0.85
CA SER A 273 21.04 2.35 -1.80
C SER A 273 22.08 3.45 -1.67
N LYS A 274 21.66 4.71 -1.49
CA LYS A 274 22.56 5.85 -1.27
C LYS A 274 23.37 5.64 0.00
N ASP A 275 22.72 5.29 1.11
CA ASP A 275 23.39 5.05 2.38
C ASP A 275 24.38 3.87 2.28
N ALA A 276 24.00 2.81 1.55
CA ALA A 276 24.87 1.68 1.30
C ALA A 276 26.14 2.07 0.53
N ILE A 277 25.98 2.78 -0.60
CA ILE A 277 27.10 3.25 -1.41
C ILE A 277 27.98 4.22 -0.61
N THR A 278 27.40 5.18 0.10
CA THR A 278 28.17 6.15 0.88
C THR A 278 29.00 5.47 1.98
N ARG A 279 28.44 4.45 2.64
CA ARG A 279 29.18 3.68 3.66
C ARG A 279 30.33 2.89 3.06
N GLU A 280 30.09 2.21 1.93
CA GLU A 280 31.13 1.48 1.22
C GLU A 280 32.24 2.43 0.75
N LEU A 281 31.90 3.58 0.18
CA LEU A 281 32.87 4.59 -0.26
C LEU A 281 33.68 5.16 0.91
N ARG A 282 33.06 5.47 2.05
CA ARG A 282 33.79 5.92 3.26
C ARG A 282 34.78 4.86 3.74
N SER A 283 34.38 3.59 3.74
CA SER A 283 35.26 2.51 4.18
C SER A 283 36.51 2.33 3.29
N LEU A 284 36.44 2.82 2.05
CA LEU A 284 37.54 2.81 1.08
C LEU A 284 38.41 4.07 1.15
N ASP A 285 38.01 5.12 1.88
CA ASP A 285 38.76 6.38 1.96
C ASP A 285 40.13 6.15 2.63
N PRO A 286 41.24 6.34 1.91
CA PRO A 286 42.57 6.19 2.47
C PRO A 286 42.86 7.20 3.59
N LEU A 287 42.23 8.39 3.56
CA LEU A 287 42.49 9.47 4.53
C LEU A 287 41.90 9.15 5.91
N GLU A 288 40.74 8.50 5.98
CA GLU A 288 40.14 8.04 7.25
C GLU A 288 40.95 6.91 7.89
N ARG A 289 41.64 6.08 7.11
CA ARG A 289 42.50 5.00 7.64
C ARG A 289 43.80 5.50 8.26
N THR A 290 44.19 6.75 8.00
CA THR A 290 45.51 7.30 8.36
C THR A 290 45.52 8.33 9.49
N SER A 291 44.40 8.60 10.17
CA SER A 291 44.41 9.53 11.32
C SER A 291 44.38 8.79 12.66
N PRO A 292 45.53 8.56 13.32
CA PRO A 292 45.58 8.62 14.76
C PRO A 292 45.54 10.11 15.12
N GLU A 293 44.39 10.58 15.59
CA GLU A 293 44.25 11.82 16.38
C GLU A 293 44.94 13.06 15.78
N SER A 294 44.25 13.77 14.89
CA SER A 294 44.54 15.20 14.70
C SER A 294 43.28 15.99 14.41
N THR A 295 42.94 16.82 15.39
CA THR A 295 41.98 17.93 15.32
C THR A 295 42.24 18.78 14.07
N LEU A 296 41.41 18.61 13.04
CA LEU A 296 41.26 19.61 11.98
C LEU A 296 39.80 20.03 11.96
N ASN A 297 39.49 21.02 12.81
CA ASN A 297 38.40 21.96 12.54
C ASN A 297 38.70 22.63 11.21
N VAL A 298 38.17 22.09 10.12
CA VAL A 298 38.14 22.78 8.83
C VAL A 298 36.87 23.60 8.80
N ASP A 299 37.01 24.84 9.25
CA ASP A 299 35.97 25.86 9.21
C ASP A 299 35.80 26.31 7.74
N TRP A 300 34.77 25.79 7.08
CA TRP A 300 34.51 26.03 5.65
C TRP A 300 34.05 27.46 5.34
N ASP A 301 33.68 28.25 6.34
CA ASP A 301 33.15 29.61 6.17
C ASP A 301 34.24 30.70 6.07
N ALA A 302 35.52 30.38 6.34
CA ALA A 302 36.60 31.37 6.31
C ALA A 302 37.19 31.62 4.90
N ALA A 303 36.88 30.78 3.91
CA ALA A 303 37.51 30.86 2.58
C ALA A 303 36.84 31.84 1.60
N SER A 304 35.72 32.50 1.96
CA SER A 304 34.99 33.40 1.04
C SER A 304 35.35 34.88 1.18
N THR A 305 36.38 35.24 1.94
CA THR A 305 36.76 36.65 2.10
C THR A 305 38.23 36.89 1.76
N TYR A 306 38.59 36.83 0.47
CA TYR A 306 39.68 37.64 -0.09
C TYR A 306 39.53 37.71 -1.63
N ASN A 307 39.19 38.93 -2.08
CA ASN A 307 39.20 39.51 -3.44
C ASN A 307 38.59 38.74 -4.62
#